data_AF-A0A968NTB6-F1
#
_entry.id   AF-A0A968NTB6-F1
#
_cell.length_a   1.000
_cell.length_b   1.000
_cell.length_c   1.000
_cell.angle_alpha   90.00
_cell.angle_beta   90.00
_cell.angle_gamma   90.00
#
_symmetry.space_group_name_H-M   'P 1'
#
loop_
_entity.id
_entity.type
_entity.pdbx_description
1 polymer ?
#
loop_
_entity_poly.entity_id
_entity_poly.type
_entity_poly.pdbx_seq_one_letter_code
_entity_poly.pdbx_strand_id
1 'polypeptide(L)'
;MNGNASEQTELAQCQERVAVLEAELAEARSHLETLQQENDRLCKSESRYRQIFENAPISMMLINADGYITEMNAAAENLYGLSIDALNQHGCPILTIFN
;
A
#
# COMPACT_ATOMS: atom_id res chain seq x y z
N MET A 1 36.54 -41.63 28.01
CA MET A 1 35.17 -42.13 27.71
C MET A 1 34.08 -41.07 28.00
N ASN A 2 34.40 -39.76 28.01
CA ASN A 2 33.41 -38.70 28.34
C ASN A 2 32.82 -37.97 27.11
N GLY A 3 33.19 -38.33 25.87
CA GLY A 3 32.75 -37.62 24.67
C GLY A 3 31.28 -37.83 24.29
N ASN A 4 30.76 -39.04 24.46
CA ASN A 4 29.46 -39.44 23.90
C ASN A 4 28.26 -38.76 24.59
N ALA A 5 28.34 -38.49 25.90
CA ALA A 5 27.26 -37.82 26.64
C ALA A 5 27.19 -36.30 26.34
N SER A 6 28.33 -35.64 26.11
CA SER A 6 28.38 -34.22 25.73
C SER A 6 27.85 -34.03 24.31
N GLU A 7 28.32 -34.87 23.37
CA GLU A 7 27.90 -34.86 21.97
C GLU A 7 26.39 -35.13 21.81
N GLN A 8 25.83 -36.07 22.59
CA GLN A 8 24.38 -36.33 22.59
C GLN A 8 23.58 -35.14 23.15
N THR A 9 24.11 -34.47 24.17
CA THR A 9 23.44 -33.30 24.78
C THR A 9 23.46 -32.10 23.84
N GLU A 10 24.59 -31.86 23.17
CA GLU A 10 24.76 -30.78 22.19
C GLU A 10 23.89 -31.01 20.94
N LEU A 11 23.81 -32.26 20.46
CA LEU A 11 22.94 -32.62 19.35
C LEU A 11 21.46 -32.39 19.69
N ALA A 12 21.03 -32.80 20.89
CA ALA A 12 19.65 -32.58 21.35
C ALA A 12 19.31 -31.08 21.47
N GLN A 13 20.23 -30.26 21.99
CA GLN A 13 20.05 -28.80 22.03
C GLN A 13 20.00 -28.18 20.63
N CYS A 14 20.82 -28.68 19.70
CA CYS A 14 20.80 -28.21 18.32
C CYS A 14 19.47 -28.55 17.64
N GLN A 15 18.96 -29.76 17.84
CA GLN A 15 17.66 -30.20 17.31
C GLN A 15 16.51 -29.36 17.86
N GLU A 16 16.51 -29.07 19.17
CA GLU A 16 15.48 -28.22 19.78
C GLU A 16 15.50 -26.80 19.22
N ARG A 17 16.70 -26.20 19.08
CA ARG A 17 16.84 -24.87 18.49
C ARG A 17 16.38 -24.81 17.04
N VAL A 18 16.67 -25.84 16.25
CA VAL A 18 16.20 -25.92 14.86
C VAL A 18 14.68 -25.98 14.81
N ALA A 19 14.04 -26.79 15.65
CA ALA A 19 12.58 -26.89 15.71
C ALA A 19 11.91 -25.54 16.06
N VAL A 20 12.49 -24.79 17.01
CA VAL A 20 12.00 -23.45 17.37
C VAL A 20 12.14 -22.47 16.19
N LEU A 21 13.30 -22.45 15.53
CA LEU A 21 13.53 -21.56 14.39
C LEU A 21 12.65 -21.90 13.19
N GLU A 22 12.37 -23.18 12.96
CA GLU A 22 11.45 -23.62 11.91
C GLU A 22 10.01 -23.17 12.18
N ALA A 23 9.57 -23.21 13.44
CA ALA A 23 8.28 -22.70 13.86
C ALA A 23 8.17 -21.17 13.66
N GLU A 24 9.18 -20.41 14.10
CA GLU A 24 9.24 -18.96 13.90
C GLU A 24 9.25 -18.58 12.41
N LEU A 25 10.00 -19.32 11.59
CA LEU A 25 10.05 -19.09 10.14
C LEU A 25 8.71 -19.38 9.47
N ALA A 26 8.00 -20.43 9.90
CA ALA A 26 6.66 -20.74 9.40
C ALA A 26 5.67 -19.62 9.73
N GLU A 27 5.71 -19.09 10.95
CA GLU A 27 4.87 -17.97 11.37
C GLU A 27 5.18 -16.69 10.57
N ALA A 28 6.47 -16.35 10.40
CA ALA A 28 6.90 -15.18 9.64
C ALA A 28 6.46 -15.28 8.16
N ARG A 29 6.53 -16.47 7.56
CA ARG A 29 6.05 -16.71 6.19
C ARG A 29 4.55 -16.48 6.05
N SER A 30 3.76 -17.01 6.99
CA SER A 30 2.29 -16.81 7.02
C SER A 30 1.93 -15.32 7.10
N HIS A 31 2.63 -14.56 7.93
CA HIS A 31 2.45 -13.10 8.02
C HIS A 31 2.81 -12.40 6.71
N LEU A 32 3.92 -12.77 6.07
CA LEU A 32 4.32 -12.21 4.78
C LEU A 32 3.29 -12.49 3.69
N GLU A 33 2.76 -13.70 3.60
CA GLU A 33 1.72 -14.05 2.64
C GLU A 33 0.46 -13.21 2.85
N THR A 34 0.06 -13.00 4.11
CA THR A 34 -1.09 -12.16 4.46
C THR A 34 -0.87 -10.71 4.02
N LEU A 35 0.31 -10.14 4.31
CA LEU A 35 0.64 -8.77 3.91
C LEU A 35 0.70 -8.61 2.38
N GLN A 36 1.23 -9.59 1.66
CA GLN A 36 1.26 -9.59 0.20
C GLN A 36 -0.15 -9.62 -0.39
N GLN A 37 -1.05 -10.46 0.15
CA GLN A 37 -2.44 -10.52 -0.31
C GLN A 37 -3.18 -9.19 -0.09
N GLU A 38 -2.98 -8.54 1.06
CA GLU A 38 -3.58 -7.23 1.33
C GLU A 38 -3.00 -6.13 0.42
N ASN A 39 -1.69 -6.14 0.18
CA ASN A 39 -1.07 -5.22 -0.76
C ASN A 39 -1.61 -5.40 -2.19
N ASP A 40 -1.72 -6.64 -2.67
CA ASP A 40 -2.29 -6.95 -3.98
C ASP A 40 -3.75 -6.49 -4.10
N ARG A 41 -4.54 -6.65 -3.03
CA ARG A 41 -5.92 -6.17 -2.97
C ARG A 41 -5.98 -4.65 -3.07
N LEU A 42 -5.13 -3.95 -2.31
CA LEU A 42 -5.02 -2.48 -2.37
C LEU A 42 -4.62 -2.02 -3.76
N CYS A 43 -3.56 -2.58 -4.35
CA CYS A 43 -3.11 -2.20 -5.69
C CYS A 43 -4.18 -2.44 -6.76
N LYS A 44 -4.92 -3.55 -6.69
CA LYS A 44 -6.04 -3.82 -7.61
C LYS A 44 -7.19 -2.83 -7.43
N SER A 45 -7.51 -2.47 -6.19
CA SER A 45 -8.54 -1.48 -5.88
C SER A 45 -8.14 -0.10 -6.39
N GLU A 46 -6.89 0.33 -6.11
CA GLU A 46 -6.35 1.61 -6.56
C GLU A 46 -6.32 1.69 -8.09
N SER A 47 -5.86 0.63 -8.77
CA SER A 47 -5.84 0.58 -10.24
C SER A 47 -7.24 0.73 -10.83
N ARG A 48 -8.22 0.05 -10.24
CA ARG A 48 -9.63 0.17 -10.66
C ARG A 48 -10.17 1.58 -10.40
N TYR A 49 -9.89 2.14 -9.22
CA TYR A 49 -10.27 3.51 -8.89
C TYR A 49 -9.68 4.49 -9.92
N ARG A 50 -8.38 4.42 -10.18
CA ARG A 50 -7.68 5.31 -11.13
C ARG A 50 -8.23 5.16 -12.55
N GLN A 51 -8.50 3.93 -12.99
CA GLN A 51 -9.14 3.70 -14.29
C GLN A 51 -10.51 4.36 -14.40
N ILE A 52 -11.36 4.21 -13.38
CA ILE A 52 -12.70 4.81 -13.36
C ILE A 52 -12.59 6.33 -13.29
N PHE A 53 -11.79 6.85 -12.37
CA PHE A 53 -11.61 8.27 -12.13
C PHE A 53 -11.12 8.97 -13.39
N GLU A 54 -10.00 8.52 -13.97
CA GLU A 54 -9.36 9.18 -15.12
C GLU A 54 -10.18 9.08 -16.41
N ASN A 55 -10.82 7.94 -16.67
CA ASN A 55 -11.53 7.72 -17.93
C ASN A 55 -13.02 8.05 -17.85
N ALA A 56 -13.53 8.51 -16.69
CA ALA A 56 -14.93 8.88 -16.57
C ALA A 56 -15.23 10.08 -17.50
N PRO A 57 -16.32 10.03 -18.30
CA PRO A 57 -16.71 11.13 -19.18
C PRO A 57 -17.41 12.28 -18.42
N ILE A 58 -17.28 12.32 -17.10
CA ILE A 58 -17.83 13.35 -16.22
C ILE A 58 -16.70 13.98 -15.42
N SER A 59 -16.81 15.29 -15.19
CA SER A 59 -15.86 16.03 -14.35
C SER A 59 -15.91 15.51 -12.91
N MET A 60 -14.78 15.00 -12.41
CA MET A 60 -14.62 14.56 -11.03
C MET A 60 -13.46 15.29 -10.36
N MET A 61 -13.64 15.66 -9.10
CA MET A 61 -12.60 16.26 -8.27
C MET A 61 -12.65 15.68 -6.85
N LEU A 62 -11.49 15.52 -6.22
CA LEU A 62 -11.40 15.25 -4.79
C LEU A 62 -11.05 16.53 -4.06
N ILE A 63 -11.67 16.73 -2.91
CA ILE A 63 -11.55 17.94 -2.10
C ILE A 63 -11.26 17.52 -0.67
N ASN A 64 -10.27 18.14 -0.04
CA ASN A 64 -9.98 17.91 1.37
C ASN A 64 -10.97 18.65 2.30
N ALA A 65 -10.84 18.42 3.61
CA ALA A 65 -11.71 19.05 4.61
C ALA A 65 -11.64 20.59 4.61
N ASP A 66 -10.52 21.16 4.17
CA ASP A 66 -10.29 22.60 4.09
C ASP A 66 -10.81 23.22 2.78
N GLY A 67 -11.43 22.43 1.91
CA GLY A 67 -12.05 22.91 0.66
C GLY A 67 -11.08 23.05 -0.51
N TYR A 68 -9.87 22.50 -0.41
CA TYR A 68 -8.89 22.51 -1.49
C TYR A 68 -9.02 21.27 -2.36
N ILE A 69 -8.92 21.48 -3.67
CA ILE A 69 -8.90 20.40 -4.65
C ILE A 69 -7.58 19.64 -4.52
N THR A 70 -7.65 18.33 -4.30
CA THR A 70 -6.49 17.44 -4.17
C THR A 70 -6.25 16.61 -5.42
N GLU A 71 -7.30 16.30 -6.18
CA GLU A 71 -7.21 15.55 -7.45
C GLU A 71 -8.30 16.02 -8.42
N MET A 72 -8.00 15.94 -9.72
CA MET A 72 -8.92 16.20 -10.83
C MET A 72 -8.71 15.13 -11.89
N ASN A 73 -9.80 14.60 -12.46
CA ASN A 73 -9.68 13.68 -13.58
C ASN A 73 -9.52 14.43 -14.92
N ALA A 74 -9.09 13.72 -15.96
CA ALA A 74 -8.93 14.30 -17.30
C ALA A 74 -10.17 15.07 -17.80
N ALA A 75 -11.40 14.60 -17.51
CA ALA A 75 -12.61 15.32 -17.90
C ALA A 75 -12.75 16.69 -17.19
N ALA A 76 -12.40 16.76 -15.91
CA ALA A 76 -12.37 17.99 -15.14
C ALA A 76 -11.27 18.95 -15.64
N GLU A 77 -10.06 18.44 -15.89
CA GLU A 77 -8.97 19.27 -16.43
C GLU A 77 -9.34 19.88 -17.79
N ASN A 78 -9.97 19.11 -18.67
CA ASN A 78 -10.44 19.59 -19.96
C ASN A 78 -11.58 20.60 -19.84
N LEU A 79 -12.49 20.42 -18.88
CA LEU A 79 -13.64 21.31 -18.69
C LEU A 79 -13.21 22.69 -18.16
N TYR A 80 -12.30 22.71 -17.18
CA TYR A 80 -11.85 23.95 -16.53
C TYR A 80 -10.57 24.53 -17.13
N GLY A 81 -9.86 23.79 -17.99
CA GLY A 81 -8.60 24.23 -18.60
C GLY A 81 -7.44 24.33 -17.61
N LEU A 82 -7.52 23.63 -16.48
CA LEU A 82 -6.56 23.67 -15.39
C LEU A 82 -6.00 22.26 -15.15
N SER A 83 -4.67 22.11 -15.14
CA SER A 83 -4.01 20.86 -14.74
C SER A 83 -3.77 20.83 -13.22
N ILE A 84 -3.91 19.67 -12.58
CA ILE A 84 -3.67 19.50 -11.14
C ILE A 84 -2.25 19.95 -10.70
N ASP A 85 -1.26 19.80 -11.58
CA ASP A 85 0.13 20.23 -11.34
C ASP A 85 0.26 21.74 -11.15
N ALA A 86 -0.62 22.53 -11.79
CA ALA A 86 -0.68 23.98 -11.59
C ALA A 86 -1.38 24.33 -10.25
N LEU A 87 -2.24 23.44 -9.73
CA LEU A 87 -3.00 23.66 -8.49
C LEU A 87 -2.21 23.29 -7.23
N ASN A 88 -1.30 22.32 -7.33
CA ASN A 88 -0.46 21.84 -6.21
C ASN A 88 0.58 22.86 -5.71
N GLN A 89 0.94 23.88 -6.50
CA GLN A 89 1.89 24.92 -6.07
C GLN A 89 1.28 25.99 -5.15
N HIS A 90 -0.05 26.14 -5.13
CA HIS A 90 -0.71 27.20 -4.37
C HIS A 90 -1.87 26.73 -3.48
N GLY A 91 -2.34 25.49 -3.64
CA GLY A 91 -3.58 25.02 -3.02
C GLY A 91 -4.75 25.77 -3.64
N CYS A 92 -5.54 25.11 -4.50
CA CYS A 92 -6.67 25.75 -5.15
C CYS A 92 -7.97 25.50 -4.36
N PRO A 93 -8.59 26.54 -3.78
CA PRO A 93 -9.92 26.41 -3.20
C PRO A 93 -10.92 26.07 -4.30
N ILE A 94 -11.91 25.22 -4.00
CA ILE A 94 -12.96 24.86 -4.97
C ILE A 94 -13.70 26.08 -5.54
N LEU A 95 -13.76 27.20 -4.83
CA LEU A 95 -14.44 28.39 -5.31
C LEU A 95 -13.73 29.06 -6.52
N THR A 96 -12.44 28.80 -6.72
CA THR A 96 -11.67 29.45 -7.79
C THR A 96 -11.99 28.89 -9.18
N ILE A 97 -12.52 27.66 -9.29
CA ILE A 97 -12.84 27.05 -10.60
C ILE A 97 -14.15 27.55 -11.22
N PHE A 98 -14.99 28.25 -10.45
CA PHE A 98 -16.31 28.71 -10.87
C PHE A 98 -16.38 30.21 -11.25
N ASN A 99 -15.24 30.91 -11.24
CA ASN A 99 -15.12 32.32 -11.63
C ASN A 99 -14.52 32.46 -13.02
#